data_AF-Q677D5-F1
#
_entry.id   AF-Q677D5-F1
#
_cell.length_a   1.000
_cell.length_b   1.000
_cell.length_c   1.000
_cell.angle_alpha   90.00
_cell.angle_beta   90.00
_cell.angle_gamma   90.00
#
_symmetry.space_group_name_H-M   'P 1'
#
loop_
_entity.id
_entity.type
_entity.pdbx_description
1 polymer ?
#
loop_
_entity_poly.entity_id
_entity_poly.type
_entity_poly.pdbx_seq_one_letter_code
_entity_poly.pdbx_strand_id
1 'polypeptide(L)'
;FTLLLSAIMLSQAPTAVLAACNPSELMACSSSILQSKPPTAQCCAKLKEQQPCFCQYKKDPSLKGYINPANFKKVAACRVQVPKC
;
A
#
# COMPACT_ATOMS: atom_id res chain seq x y z
N PHE A 1 13.95 -2.14 42.01
CA PHE A 1 12.74 -2.20 41.15
C PHE A 1 13.21 -2.53 39.73
N THR A 2 13.39 -3.82 39.47
CA THR A 2 13.83 -4.39 38.19
C THR A 2 12.72 -4.19 37.15
N LEU A 3 12.93 -3.30 36.18
CA LEU A 3 12.04 -3.16 35.02
C LEU A 3 12.61 -3.93 33.83
N LEU A 4 11.72 -4.70 33.25
CA LEU A 4 11.94 -5.89 32.44
C LEU A 4 12.36 -5.57 31.01
N LEU A 5 13.11 -6.53 30.46
CA LEU A 5 13.42 -6.66 29.05
C LEU A 5 12.16 -6.55 28.19
N SER A 6 12.22 -5.73 27.16
CA SER A 6 11.50 -6.00 25.92
C SER A 6 12.47 -5.72 24.76
N ALA A 7 13.10 -6.79 24.30
CA ALA A 7 13.81 -6.82 23.03
C ALA A 7 12.78 -6.55 21.93
N ILE A 8 12.73 -5.30 21.46
CA ILE A 8 11.97 -4.96 20.26
C ILE A 8 12.70 -5.62 19.10
N MET A 9 12.12 -6.71 18.60
CA MET A 9 12.56 -7.36 17.38
C MET A 9 12.53 -6.33 16.25
N LEU A 10 13.71 -5.88 15.81
CA LEU A 10 13.86 -5.19 14.54
C LEU A 10 13.42 -6.18 13.45
N SER A 11 12.21 -6.04 12.94
CA SER A 11 11.87 -6.58 11.62
C SER A 11 12.70 -5.82 10.59
N GLN A 12 13.92 -6.30 10.33
CA GLN A 12 14.68 -5.96 9.13
C GLN A 12 13.91 -6.52 7.94
N ALA A 13 12.95 -5.75 7.45
CA ALA A 13 12.51 -5.90 6.08
C ALA A 13 13.71 -5.58 5.18
N PRO A 14 13.96 -6.37 4.12
CA PRO A 14 15.10 -6.15 3.23
C PRO A 14 15.09 -4.70 2.76
N THR A 15 16.22 -4.02 2.91
CA THR A 15 16.44 -2.62 2.51
C THR A 15 16.51 -2.53 0.98
N ALA A 16 15.41 -2.85 0.30
CA ALA A 16 14.94 -1.92 -0.73
C ALA A 16 14.64 -0.61 0.01
N VAL A 17 14.93 0.55 -0.58
CA VAL A 17 14.44 1.81 -0.02
C VAL A 17 12.93 1.65 0.10
N LEU A 18 12.44 1.31 1.29
CA LEU A 18 11.02 1.19 1.55
C LEU A 18 10.52 2.60 1.34
N ALA A 19 9.73 2.80 0.28
CA ALA A 19 9.00 4.03 0.14
C ALA A 19 8.28 4.24 1.49
N ALA A 20 8.56 5.36 2.15
CA ALA A 20 7.86 5.69 3.37
C ALA A 20 6.36 5.59 3.08
N CYS A 21 5.61 4.96 3.97
CA CYS A 21 4.19 4.77 3.77
C CYS A 21 3.52 6.15 3.70
N ASN A 22 3.19 6.58 2.47
CA ASN A 22 2.51 7.83 2.18
C ASN A 22 1.28 7.52 1.31
N PRO A 23 0.07 7.52 1.90
CA PRO A 23 -1.16 7.24 1.16
C PRO A 23 -1.41 8.19 -0.01
N SER A 24 -0.87 9.41 0.04
CA SER A 24 -1.02 10.41 -1.04
C SER A 24 -0.40 9.94 -2.36
N GLU A 25 0.61 9.04 -2.31
CA GLU A 25 1.20 8.45 -3.52
C GLU A 25 0.17 7.64 -4.33
N LEU A 26 -0.88 7.12 -3.69
CA LEU A 26 -1.97 6.38 -4.35
C LEU A 26 -2.91 7.30 -5.14
N MET A 27 -2.85 8.62 -4.97
CA MET A 27 -3.63 9.59 -5.76
C MET A 27 -3.31 9.51 -7.25
N ALA A 28 -2.11 9.03 -7.63
CA ALA A 28 -1.76 8.73 -9.02
C ALA A 28 -2.72 7.72 -9.67
N CYS A 29 -3.40 6.88 -8.88
CA CYS A 29 -4.38 5.90 -9.34
C CYS A 29 -5.84 6.39 -9.24
N SER A 30 -6.09 7.64 -8.82
CA SER A 30 -7.44 8.19 -8.65
C SER A 30 -8.30 8.06 -9.91
N SER A 31 -7.74 8.34 -11.09
CA SER A 31 -8.47 8.19 -12.36
C SER A 31 -8.89 6.74 -12.63
N SER A 32 -8.05 5.76 -12.29
CA SER A 32 -8.37 4.35 -12.48
C SER A 32 -9.35 3.83 -11.45
N ILE A 33 -9.23 4.29 -10.22
CA ILE A 33 -10.05 3.83 -9.10
C ILE A 33 -11.44 4.48 -9.11
N LEU A 34 -11.50 5.80 -9.33
CA LEU A 34 -12.73 6.59 -9.24
C LEU A 34 -13.49 6.65 -10.57
N GLN A 35 -12.77 6.74 -11.70
CA GLN A 35 -13.37 6.90 -13.03
C GLN A 35 -13.29 5.61 -13.88
N SER A 36 -12.76 4.51 -13.32
CA SER A 36 -12.59 3.22 -14.02
C SER A 36 -11.78 3.31 -15.32
N LYS A 37 -10.87 4.29 -15.41
CA LYS A 37 -9.94 4.43 -16.55
C LYS A 37 -8.78 3.42 -16.45
N PRO A 38 -8.16 3.03 -17.57
CA PRO A 38 -6.94 2.23 -17.54
C PRO A 38 -5.85 2.86 -16.66
N PRO A 39 -5.06 2.07 -15.90
CA PRO A 39 -3.99 2.60 -15.07
C PRO A 39 -2.82 3.13 -15.91
N THR A 40 -2.29 4.26 -15.47
CA THR A 40 -1.08 4.86 -16.05
C THR A 40 0.17 4.16 -15.54
N ALA A 41 1.29 4.32 -16.26
CA ALA A 41 2.59 3.83 -15.81
C ALA A 41 2.97 4.39 -14.42
N GLN A 42 2.69 5.68 -14.18
CA GLN A 42 2.92 6.33 -12.89
C GLN A 42 2.06 5.73 -11.77
N CYS A 43 0.77 5.48 -12.01
CA CYS A 43 -0.09 4.77 -11.05
C CYS A 43 0.53 3.41 -10.69
N CYS A 44 0.91 2.62 -11.69
CA CYS A 44 1.48 1.30 -11.43
C CYS A 44 2.83 1.35 -10.69
N ALA A 45 3.68 2.34 -10.97
CA ALA A 45 4.93 2.54 -10.25
C ALA A 45 4.66 2.85 -8.76
N LYS A 46 3.80 3.83 -8.48
CA LYS A 46 3.43 4.21 -7.10
C LYS A 46 2.71 3.10 -6.35
N LEU A 47 1.84 2.36 -7.03
CA LEU A 47 1.17 1.21 -6.43
C LEU A 47 2.16 0.11 -6.03
N LYS A 48 3.22 -0.14 -6.81
CA LYS A 48 4.29 -1.10 -6.46
C LYS A 48 5.16 -0.60 -5.32
N GLU A 49 5.57 0.66 -5.35
CA GLU A 49 6.35 1.29 -4.27
C GLU A 49 5.63 1.18 -2.91
N GLN A 50 4.31 1.35 -2.90
CA GLN A 50 3.48 1.35 -1.70
C GLN A 50 2.97 -0.04 -1.28
N GLN A 51 3.28 -1.09 -2.03
CA GLN A 51 2.79 -2.46 -1.78
C GLN A 51 3.06 -2.96 -0.34
N PRO A 52 4.23 -2.72 0.28
CA PRO A 52 4.50 -3.14 1.66
C PRO A 52 3.55 -2.52 2.69
N CYS A 53 2.95 -1.36 2.38
CA CYS A 53 2.10 -0.59 3.28
C CYS A 53 0.62 -0.98 3.21
N PHE A 54 0.21 -1.83 2.26
CA PHE A 54 -1.22 -2.11 2.01
C PHE A 54 -1.97 -2.70 3.21
N CYS A 55 -1.31 -3.52 4.04
CA CYS A 55 -1.92 -4.03 5.27
C CYS A 55 -2.24 -2.92 6.28
N GLN A 56 -1.36 -1.92 6.39
CA GLN A 56 -1.59 -0.76 7.23
C GLN A 56 -2.72 0.08 6.64
N TYR A 57 -2.71 0.34 5.34
CA TYR A 57 -3.76 1.13 4.70
C TYR A 57 -5.14 0.49 4.75
N LYS A 58 -5.22 -0.85 4.71
CA LYS A 58 -6.50 -1.58 4.87
C LYS A 58 -7.15 -1.34 6.24
N LYS A 59 -6.36 -1.00 7.27
CA LYS A 59 -6.85 -0.67 8.62
C LYS A 59 -7.34 0.77 8.73
N ASP A 60 -6.97 1.64 7.78
CA ASP A 60 -7.40 3.03 7.76
C ASP A 60 -8.73 3.20 6.99
N PRO A 61 -9.83 3.57 7.67
CA PRO A 61 -11.12 3.75 7.02
C PRO A 61 -11.14 4.86 5.96
N SER A 62 -10.26 5.87 6.08
CA SER A 62 -10.15 6.97 5.10
C SER A 62 -9.62 6.49 3.74
N LEU A 63 -8.89 5.37 3.72
CA LEU A 63 -8.28 4.80 2.52
C LEU A 63 -9.11 3.69 1.86
N LYS A 64 -10.31 3.40 2.37
CA LYS A 64 -11.24 2.41 1.78
C LYS A 64 -11.52 2.69 0.30
N GLY A 65 -11.51 3.94 -0.12
CA GLY A 65 -11.65 4.33 -1.53
C GLY A 65 -10.53 3.81 -2.43
N TYR A 66 -9.36 3.49 -1.88
CA TYR A 66 -8.19 3.03 -2.64
C TYR A 66 -7.88 1.55 -2.37
N ILE A 67 -7.92 1.13 -1.10
CA ILE A 67 -7.44 -0.16 -0.62
C ILE A 67 -8.64 -1.05 -0.24
N ASN A 68 -9.41 -1.46 -1.24
CA ASN A 68 -10.43 -2.50 -1.11
C ASN A 68 -10.40 -3.45 -2.31
N PRO A 69 -10.94 -4.67 -2.21
CA PRO A 69 -10.86 -5.66 -3.29
C PRO A 69 -11.47 -5.20 -4.62
N ALA A 70 -12.59 -4.46 -4.59
CA ALA A 70 -13.26 -3.98 -5.80
C ALA A 70 -12.45 -2.91 -6.53
N ASN A 71 -11.82 -1.98 -5.80
CA ASN A 71 -10.99 -0.94 -6.37
C ASN A 71 -9.60 -1.45 -6.78
N PHE A 72 -9.05 -2.44 -6.07
CA PHE A 72 -7.84 -3.14 -6.52
C PHE A 72 -8.03 -3.86 -7.84
N LYS A 73 -9.23 -4.41 -8.10
CA LYS A 73 -9.55 -5.03 -9.38
C LYS A 73 -9.42 -4.05 -10.56
N LYS A 74 -9.70 -2.76 -10.35
CA LYS A 74 -9.58 -1.70 -11.38
C LYS A 74 -8.12 -1.41 -11.78
N VAL A 75 -7.16 -1.74 -10.90
CA VAL A 75 -5.72 -1.58 -11.15
C VAL A 75 -5.01 -2.92 -11.35
N ALA A 76 -5.74 -4.01 -11.64
CA ALA A 76 -5.18 -5.34 -11.84
C ALA A 76 -4.13 -5.41 -12.95
N ALA A 77 -4.22 -4.53 -13.96
CA ALA A 77 -3.22 -4.42 -15.03
C ALA A 77 -1.83 -4.02 -14.52
N CYS A 78 -1.72 -3.39 -13.34
CA CYS A 78 -0.44 -3.07 -12.71
C CYS A 78 0.29 -4.29 -12.13
N ARG A 79 -0.37 -5.45 -12.05
CA ARG A 79 0.17 -6.72 -11.51
C ARG A 79 0.76 -6.59 -10.10
N VAL A 80 0.12 -5.78 -9.25
CA VAL A 80 0.48 -5.65 -7.83
C VAL A 80 -0.34 -6.63 -7.02
N GLN A 81 0.30 -7.42 -6.17
CA GLN A 81 -0.39 -8.37 -5.30
C GLN A 81 -0.84 -7.67 -4.03
N VAL A 82 -2.12 -7.86 -3.67
CA VAL A 82 -2.62 -7.43 -2.36
C VAL A 82 -2.21 -8.46 -1.32
N PRO A 83 -1.42 -8.10 -0.29
CA PRO A 83 -1.02 -9.04 0.74
C PRO A 83 -2.24 -9.54 1.53
N LYS A 84 -2.18 -10.81 1.95
CA LYS A 84 -3.13 -11.34 2.95
C LYS A 84 -2.70 -10.83 4.32
N CYS A 85 -3.56 -9.99 4.86
CA CYS A 85 -3.60 -9.45 6.20
C CYS A 85 -5.10 -9.23 6.52
#